data_AF-A0A177AYN3-F1
#
_entry.id   AF-A0A177AYN3-F1
#
_cell.length_a   1.000
_cell.length_b   1.000
_cell.length_c   1.000
_cell.angle_alpha   90.00
_cell.angle_beta   90.00
_cell.angle_gamma   90.00
#
_symmetry.space_group_name_H-M   'P 1'
#
loop_
_entity.id
_entity.type
_entity.pdbx_description
1 polymer ?
#
loop_
_entity_poly.entity_id
_entity_poly.type
_entity_poly.pdbx_seq_one_letter_code
_entity_poly.pdbx_strand_id
1 'polypeptide(L)'
;MRYEMPREEIDAILSRYNKLDGNLHLMCLKSNFDKLGITLSGFKERCDSNILPPSSCSVYITHIDKNSIAHKHLKIGDLILQVNDYILHNKSHVNGVEIIRTEMKRKHLIFIVFRDSSLQSELSNDNIRYQ
;
A
#
# COMPACT_ATOMS: atom_id res chain seq x y z
N MET A 1 2.92 17.28 16.98
CA MET A 1 3.30 15.91 17.40
C MET A 1 3.54 15.08 16.14
N ARG A 2 4.64 14.32 16.06
CA ARG A 2 4.80 13.29 15.02
C ARG A 2 3.94 12.11 15.50
N TYR A 3 2.98 11.68 14.71
CA TYR A 3 2.27 10.44 15.03
C TYR A 3 3.28 9.30 14.86
N GLU A 4 3.65 8.67 15.95
CA GLU A 4 4.45 7.45 15.99
C GLU A 4 3.53 6.35 16.47
N MET A 5 3.37 5.32 15.63
CA MET A 5 2.52 4.19 15.96
C MET A 5 3.17 3.42 17.12
N PRO A 6 2.42 3.02 18.16
CA PRO A 6 2.97 2.29 19.30
C PRO A 6 3.59 0.97 18.86
N ARG A 7 4.68 0.55 19.53
CA ARG A 7 5.41 -0.68 19.20
C ARG A 7 4.52 -1.92 19.21
N GLU A 8 3.60 -2.02 20.16
CA GLU A 8 2.67 -3.14 20.26
C GLU A 8 1.82 -3.31 18.99
N GLU A 9 1.42 -2.19 18.38
CA GLU A 9 0.64 -2.21 17.15
C GLU A 9 1.52 -2.60 15.94
N ILE A 10 2.77 -2.12 15.91
CA ILE A 10 3.76 -2.56 14.91
C ILE A 10 3.94 -4.08 15.00
N ASP A 11 4.15 -4.61 16.20
CA ASP A 11 4.37 -6.03 16.43
C ASP A 11 3.12 -6.86 16.08
N ALA A 12 1.92 -6.36 16.39
CA ALA A 12 0.67 -7.00 16.01
C ALA A 12 0.48 -7.06 14.48
N ILE A 13 0.83 -5.99 13.77
CA ILE A 13 0.79 -5.94 12.30
C ILE A 13 1.81 -6.90 11.70
N LEU A 14 3.05 -6.88 12.18
CA LEU A 14 4.09 -7.79 11.73
C LEU A 14 3.70 -9.25 11.97
N SER A 15 3.15 -9.56 13.15
CA SER A 15 2.66 -10.91 13.47
C SER A 15 1.49 -11.34 12.58
N ARG A 16 0.59 -10.41 12.21
CA ARG A 16 -0.55 -10.70 11.32
C ARG A 16 -0.10 -11.06 9.91
N TYR A 17 0.89 -10.32 9.40
CA TYR A 17 1.39 -10.50 8.04
C TYR A 17 2.68 -11.34 7.98
N ASN A 18 3.09 -11.99 9.07
CA ASN A 18 4.31 -12.84 9.09
C ASN A 18 4.24 -14.03 8.13
N LYS A 19 3.02 -14.40 7.71
CA LYS A 19 2.75 -15.50 6.78
C LYS A 19 3.03 -15.11 5.32
N LEU A 20 3.29 -13.84 5.06
CA LEU A 20 3.64 -13.37 3.73
C LEU A 20 5.14 -13.51 3.52
N ASP A 21 5.54 -14.26 2.50
CA ASP A 21 6.94 -14.46 2.12
C ASP A 21 7.50 -13.22 1.40
N GLY A 22 7.57 -12.08 2.10
CA GLY A 22 8.13 -10.84 1.55
C GLY A 22 8.34 -9.73 2.57
N ASN A 23 8.65 -8.53 2.07
CA ASN A 23 9.06 -7.42 2.93
C ASN A 23 7.89 -6.48 3.23
N LEU A 24 7.53 -6.39 4.50
CA LEU A 24 6.58 -5.39 4.98
C LEU A 24 7.30 -4.07 5.23
N HIS A 25 6.77 -3.00 4.66
CA HIS A 25 7.24 -1.65 4.88
C HIS A 25 6.14 -0.81 5.52
N LEU A 26 6.44 -0.30 6.71
CA LEU A 26 5.58 0.65 7.41
C LEU A 26 6.08 2.07 7.18
N MET A 27 5.20 2.94 6.71
CA MET A 27 5.56 4.29 6.27
C MET A 27 4.60 5.32 6.83
N CYS A 28 5.12 6.28 7.58
CA CYS A 28 4.36 7.41 8.09
C CYS A 28 4.63 8.64 7.23
N LEU A 29 3.62 9.09 6.49
CA LEU A 29 3.64 10.26 5.63
C LEU A 29 2.85 11.39 6.29
N LYS A 30 3.40 12.60 6.24
CA LYS A 30 2.67 13.81 6.63
C LYS A 30 2.10 14.45 5.37
N SER A 31 0.77 14.43 5.28
CA SER A 31 0.03 15.12 4.23
C SER A 31 -0.01 16.61 4.54
N ASN A 32 1.13 17.28 4.30
CA ASN A 32 1.20 18.74 4.21
C ASN A 32 0.98 19.23 2.78
N PHE A 33 0.68 18.32 1.84
CA PHE A 33 0.57 18.58 0.42
C PHE A 33 -0.82 18.15 -0.06
N ASP A 34 -1.41 18.92 -0.98
CA ASP A 34 -2.74 18.63 -1.55
C ASP A 34 -2.79 17.28 -2.28
N LYS A 35 -1.63 16.68 -2.62
CA LYS A 35 -1.52 15.40 -3.32
C LYS A 35 -0.32 14.60 -2.82
N LEU A 36 -0.54 13.31 -2.54
CA LEU A 36 0.51 12.36 -2.18
C LEU A 36 1.44 12.01 -3.36
N GLY A 37 0.92 12.18 -4.59
CA GLY A 37 1.63 11.93 -5.85
C GLY A 37 1.76 10.44 -6.19
N ILE A 38 0.72 9.64 -5.90
CA ILE A 38 0.66 8.23 -6.28
C ILE A 38 -0.60 7.93 -7.08
N THR A 39 -0.46 6.98 -8.01
CA THR A 39 -1.57 6.36 -8.72
C THR A 39 -1.75 4.94 -8.24
N LEU A 40 -3.00 4.59 -7.97
CA LEU A 40 -3.40 3.30 -7.45
C LEU A 40 -4.13 2.52 -8.53
N SER A 41 -3.90 1.21 -8.56
CA SER A 41 -4.68 0.25 -9.33
C SER A 41 -4.95 -0.96 -8.46
N GLY A 42 -5.97 -1.74 -8.77
CA GLY A 42 -6.21 -2.98 -8.03
C GLY A 42 -6.66 -4.09 -8.93
N PHE A 43 -6.55 -5.30 -8.40
CA PHE A 43 -6.99 -6.50 -9.07
C PHE A 43 -8.54 -6.55 -9.10
N LYS A 44 -9.10 -7.00 -10.23
CA LYS A 44 -10.55 -6.99 -10.49
C LYS A 44 -11.28 -8.17 -9.82
N GLU A 45 -10.56 -9.11 -9.22
CA GLU A 45 -11.08 -10.45 -8.92
C GLU A 45 -11.60 -10.62 -7.50
N ARG A 46 -12.22 -11.78 -7.23
CA ARG A 46 -12.99 -12.06 -6.01
C ARG A 46 -12.10 -12.02 -4.77
N CYS A 47 -12.55 -11.29 -3.75
CA CYS A 47 -11.91 -11.27 -2.45
C CYS A 47 -12.34 -12.51 -1.69
N ASP A 48 -11.53 -13.56 -1.77
CA ASP A 48 -11.65 -14.67 -0.84
C ASP A 48 -10.99 -14.25 0.48
N SER A 49 -11.79 -14.05 1.51
CA SER A 49 -11.33 -13.59 2.82
C SER A 49 -10.39 -14.57 3.53
N ASN A 50 -10.25 -15.79 3.02
CA ASN A 50 -9.40 -16.83 3.61
C ASN A 50 -7.96 -16.82 3.09
N ILE A 51 -7.67 -16.07 2.03
CA ILE A 51 -6.33 -16.02 1.44
C ILE A 51 -5.70 -14.66 1.75
N LEU A 52 -4.53 -14.69 2.37
CA LEU A 52 -3.74 -13.48 2.61
C LEU A 52 -3.18 -12.95 1.27
N PRO A 53 -3.05 -11.63 1.11
CA PRO A 53 -2.51 -11.01 -0.10
C PRO A 53 -1.14 -11.58 -0.46
N PRO A 54 -0.80 -11.76 -1.75
CA PRO A 54 -1.33 -11.04 -2.91
C PRO A 54 -2.43 -11.79 -3.67
N SER A 55 -3.25 -12.60 -2.98
CA SER A 55 -4.40 -13.26 -3.58
C SER A 55 -5.50 -12.26 -3.96
N SER A 56 -5.44 -11.79 -5.21
CA SER A 56 -6.58 -11.34 -6.04
C SER A 56 -7.37 -10.09 -5.62
N CYS A 57 -7.23 -9.59 -4.37
CA CYS A 57 -7.90 -8.40 -3.86
C CYS A 57 -6.94 -7.44 -3.16
N SER A 58 -6.03 -6.87 -3.93
CA SER A 58 -5.08 -5.89 -3.40
C SER A 58 -5.01 -4.66 -4.30
N VAL A 59 -4.80 -3.52 -3.66
CA VAL A 59 -4.50 -2.25 -4.34
C VAL A 59 -3.00 -2.10 -4.34
N TYR A 60 -2.41 -1.81 -5.50
CA TYR A 60 -0.98 -1.58 -5.67
C TYR A 60 -0.72 -0.25 -6.33
N ILE A 61 0.52 0.22 -6.17
CA ILE A 61 0.98 1.48 -6.74
C ILE A 61 1.47 1.25 -8.17
N THR A 62 0.85 1.92 -9.13
CA THR A 62 1.24 1.85 -10.56
C THR A 62 2.10 3.03 -11.00
N HIS A 63 1.96 4.17 -10.33
CA HIS A 63 2.74 5.35 -10.66
C HIS A 63 3.08 6.15 -9.40
N ILE A 64 4.25 6.77 -9.42
CA ILE A 64 4.67 7.71 -8.39
C ILE A 64 5.30 8.93 -9.06
N ASP A 65 4.79 10.10 -8.72
CA ASP A 65 5.30 11.37 -9.22
C ASP A 65 6.71 11.61 -8.65
N LYS A 66 7.69 11.85 -9.53
CA LYS A 66 9.13 11.97 -9.19
C LYS A 66 9.46 13.05 -8.15
N ASN A 67 8.60 14.06 -8.00
CA ASN A 67 8.78 15.17 -7.04
C ASN A 67 7.87 15.07 -5.82
N SER A 68 7.17 13.95 -5.64
CA SER A 68 6.25 13.75 -4.52
C SER A 68 6.96 13.26 -3.27
N ILE A 69 6.29 13.40 -2.13
CA ILE A 69 6.74 12.78 -0.87
C ILE A 69 6.75 11.26 -1.00
N ALA A 70 5.80 10.69 -1.75
CA ALA A 70 5.70 9.25 -1.96
C ALA A 70 6.93 8.68 -2.67
N HIS A 71 7.57 9.42 -3.58
CA HIS A 71 8.75 8.95 -4.32
C HIS A 71 9.92 8.53 -3.42
N LYS A 72 10.04 9.15 -2.24
CA LYS A 72 11.12 8.84 -1.28
C LYS A 72 10.81 7.63 -0.40
N HIS A 73 9.54 7.23 -0.34
CA HIS A 73 9.06 6.26 0.63
C HIS A 73 8.52 5.01 -0.07
N LEU A 74 7.59 5.20 -0.99
CA LEU A 74 6.91 4.15 -1.74
C LEU A 74 7.63 3.85 -3.05
N LYS A 75 7.39 2.65 -3.59
CA LYS A 75 7.86 2.20 -4.89
C LYS A 75 6.69 1.69 -5.74
N ILE A 76 6.85 1.75 -7.06
CA ILE A 76 5.92 1.12 -7.99
C ILE A 76 5.92 -0.40 -7.73
N GLY A 77 4.74 -1.01 -7.71
CA GLY A 77 4.55 -2.41 -7.36
C GLY A 77 4.29 -2.67 -5.88
N ASP A 78 4.43 -1.67 -5.01
CA ASP A 78 4.09 -1.83 -3.58
C ASP A 78 2.59 -2.10 -3.42
N LEU A 79 2.25 -3.18 -2.73
CA LEU A 79 0.88 -3.61 -2.44
C LEU A 79 0.43 -2.97 -1.13
N ILE A 80 -0.62 -2.18 -1.15
CA ILE A 80 -1.14 -1.49 0.03
C ILE A 80 -2.05 -2.44 0.80
N LEU A 81 -1.61 -2.83 1.99
CA LEU A 81 -2.33 -3.74 2.88
C LEU A 81 -3.24 -3.00 3.86
N GLN A 82 -2.78 -1.85 4.33
CA GLN A 82 -3.50 -1.03 5.29
C GLN A 82 -3.11 0.45 5.13
N VAL A 83 -4.08 1.32 5.35
CA VAL A 83 -3.91 2.77 5.39
C VAL A 83 -4.55 3.31 6.67
N ASN A 84 -3.75 3.98 7.50
CA ASN A 84 -4.12 4.35 8.87
C ASN A 84 -4.68 3.11 9.61
N ASP A 85 -5.89 3.24 10.14
CA ASP A 85 -6.55 2.19 10.91
C ASP A 85 -7.37 1.22 10.01
N TYR A 86 -7.32 1.41 8.68
CA TYR A 86 -8.16 0.67 7.73
C TYR A 86 -7.38 -0.42 6.99
N ILE A 87 -7.79 -1.66 7.23
CA ILE A 87 -7.27 -2.86 6.58
C ILE A 87 -7.93 -3.04 5.21
N LEU A 88 -7.11 -3.21 4.17
CA LEU A 88 -7.55 -3.27 2.77
C LEU A 88 -7.57 -4.69 2.17
N HIS A 89 -6.82 -5.64 2.73
CA HIS A 89 -6.60 -6.95 2.11
C HIS A 89 -7.83 -7.88 2.00
N ASN A 90 -8.99 -7.45 2.48
CA ASN A 90 -10.28 -8.13 2.33
C ASN A 90 -11.36 -7.19 1.77
N LYS A 91 -10.96 -6.10 1.13
CA LYS A 91 -11.86 -5.12 0.52
C LYS A 91 -11.78 -5.26 -1.00
N SER A 92 -12.92 -5.09 -1.67
CA SER A 92 -12.94 -4.98 -3.13
C SER A 92 -12.04 -3.83 -3.57
N HIS A 93 -11.47 -3.92 -4.78
CA HIS A 93 -10.65 -2.84 -5.36
C HIS A 93 -11.33 -1.46 -5.22
N VAL A 94 -12.63 -1.39 -5.56
CA VAL A 94 -13.41 -0.14 -5.48
C VAL A 94 -13.43 0.42 -4.06
N ASN A 95 -13.76 -0.43 -3.07
CA ASN A 95 -13.81 -0.02 -1.67
C ASN A 95 -12.41 0.34 -1.15
N GLY A 96 -11.40 -0.43 -1.51
CA GLY A 96 -10.02 -0.18 -1.09
C GLY A 96 -9.49 1.15 -1.61
N VAL A 97 -9.72 1.44 -2.89
CA VAL A 97 -9.35 2.73 -3.50
C VAL A 97 -10.12 3.89 -2.87
N GLU A 98 -11.41 3.73 -2.59
CA GLU A 98 -12.22 4.78 -1.94
C GLU A 98 -11.74 5.09 -0.52
N ILE A 99 -11.43 4.04 0.26
CA ILE A 99 -10.84 4.19 1.59
C ILE A 99 -9.52 4.93 1.49
N ILE A 100 -8.59 4.50 0.63
CA ILE A 100 -7.29 5.17 0.49
C ILE A 100 -7.47 6.64 0.08
N ARG A 101 -8.33 6.93 -0.90
CA ARG A 101 -8.61 8.32 -1.34
C ARG A 101 -9.18 9.19 -0.22
N THR A 102 -10.01 8.61 0.64
CA THR A 102 -10.58 9.30 1.80
C THR A 102 -9.51 9.57 2.85
N GLU A 103 -8.72 8.56 3.18
CA GLU A 103 -7.63 8.66 4.14
C GLU A 103 -6.53 9.62 3.67
N MET A 104 -6.26 9.69 2.37
CA MET A 104 -5.30 10.62 1.75
C MET A 104 -5.56 12.10 2.07
N LYS A 105 -6.79 12.46 2.44
CA LYS A 105 -7.16 13.81 2.86
C LYS A 105 -6.74 14.14 4.31
N ARG A 106 -6.36 13.14 5.10
CA ARG A 106 -5.91 13.33 6.49
C ARG A 106 -4.46 13.81 6.53
N LYS A 107 -4.15 14.63 7.54
CA LYS A 107 -2.80 15.19 7.75
C LYS A 107 -1.73 14.14 8.07
N HIS A 108 -2.14 13.03 8.67
CA HIS A 108 -1.27 11.91 9.01
C HIS A 108 -1.75 10.68 8.27
N LEU A 109 -0.82 10.08 7.52
CA LEU A 109 -1.05 8.92 6.69
C LEU A 109 -0.05 7.86 7.08
N ILE A 110 -0.53 6.68 7.43
CA ILE A 110 0.30 5.53 7.74
C ILE A 110 -0.03 4.49 6.68
N PHE A 111 0.96 4.09 5.90
CA PHE A 111 0.84 3.03 4.93
C PHE A 111 1.59 1.80 5.42
N ILE A 112 0.93 0.66 5.36
CA ILE A 112 1.58 -0.64 5.48
C ILE A 112 1.50 -1.26 4.10
N VAL A 113 2.67 -1.39 3.49
CA VAL A 113 2.79 -1.94 2.15
C VAL A 113 3.59 -3.23 2.19
N PHE A 114 3.19 -4.17 1.35
CA PHE A 114 3.94 -5.38 1.07
C PHE A 114 4.72 -5.20 -0.22
N ARG A 115 6.00 -5.49 -0.13
CA ARG A 115 6.93 -5.44 -1.26
C ARG A 115 7.50 -6.82 -1.45
N ASP A 116 7.05 -7.46 -2.53
CA ASP A 116 7.73 -8.64 -3.03
C ASP A 116 9.01 -8.22 -3.73
N SER A 117 10.14 -8.79 -3.33
CA SER A 117 11.44 -8.52 -3.94
C SER A 117 11.52 -9.08 -5.37
N SER A 118 10.70 -10.08 -5.68
CA SER A 118 10.64 -10.77 -6.98
C SER A 118 9.85 -9.97 -8.02
N LEU A 119 8.80 -9.25 -7.60
CA LEU A 119 8.01 -8.38 -8.48
C LEU A 119 8.76 -7.10 -8.88
N GLN A 120 9.75 -6.66 -8.10
CA GLN A 120 10.54 -5.47 -8.43
C GLN A 120 11.38 -5.66 -9.69
N SER A 121 11.94 -6.85 -9.92
CA SER A 121 12.72 -7.14 -11.12
C SER A 121 11.88 -7.20 -12.40
N GLU A 122 10.62 -7.60 -12.33
CA GLU A 122 9.71 -7.59 -13.48
C GLU A 122 9.21 -6.17 -13.80
N LEU A 123 8.94 -5.36 -12.79
CA LEU A 123 8.46 -3.98 -12.95
C LEU A 123 9.57 -2.97 -13.24
N SER A 124 10.83 -3.27 -12.90
CA SER A 124 11.97 -2.39 -13.17
C SER A 124 12.60 -2.61 -14.55
N ASN A 125 12.35 -3.76 -15.19
CA ASN A 125 13.11 -4.14 -16.38
C ASN A 125 12.50 -3.73 -17.72
N ASP A 126 11.19 -3.54 -17.88
CA ASP A 126 10.68 -3.11 -19.20
C ASP A 126 9.24 -2.57 -19.16
N ASN A 127 9.01 -1.46 -19.87
CA ASN A 127 7.94 -1.28 -20.86
C ASN A 127 6.53 -1.91 -20.69
N ILE A 128 5.99 -2.13 -19.49
CA ILE A 128 4.58 -2.56 -19.38
C ILE A 128 3.67 -1.33 -19.42
N ARG A 129 3.38 -0.88 -20.65
CA ARG A 129 2.17 -0.14 -20.99
C ARG A 129 0.97 -1.06 -20.72
N TYR A 130 0.15 -0.72 -19.73
CA TYR A 130 -1.23 -1.19 -19.73
C TYR A 130 -1.97 -0.43 -20.83
N GLN A 131 -2.27 -1.12 -21.95
CA GLN A 131 -3.32 -0.71 -22.88
C GLN A 131 -4.70 -0.96 -22.24
#